data_AF-E0S9C0-F1
#
_entry.id   AF-E0S9C0-F1
#
_cell.length_a   1.000
_cell.length_b   1.000
_cell.length_c   1.000
_cell.angle_alpha   90.00
_cell.angle_beta   90.00
_cell.angle_gamma   90.00
#
_symmetry.space_group_name_H-M   'P 1'
#
loop_
_entity.id
_entity.type
_entity.pdbx_description
1 polymer ?
#
loop_
_entity_poly.entity_id
_entity_poly.type
_entity_poly.pdbx_seq_one_letter_code
_entity_poly.pdbx_strand_id
1 'polypeptide(L)'
;MRGFGGSEVLSGDDEDDERLGKELGRLRQENMRLTGEIMILRQNMIALETQNFAMKEQKSRTVLDGLKRMEKLKKEVDVLRIESRIRENQSRVFKRQKANAGIDIKWALSKSNCGIGFTLLPFEFNRLKFLKDFFYSDFCQLDSSSVIREMGKRISRFKEFLDFYILFSCKAEVFREFFGMVLMNPLFPEEKMKVFNTLPLDWILNFNNEEVISLVKEYIDKNYKQMVFFLLRVVEERPFLLNILVSKEMFTELAKTSSRATKKLTSEICRKGGLGLIDHTNIHYISQDDLKILYKDLYFEVYFDV
;
A
#
# COMPACT_ATOMS: atom_id res chain seq x y z
N MET A 1 4.14 -24.44 -102.31
CA MET A 1 3.06 -24.59 -101.30
C MET A 1 3.07 -26.03 -100.79
N ARG A 2 2.84 -26.20 -99.47
CA ARG A 2 2.75 -27.45 -98.67
C ARG A 2 4.10 -28.17 -98.43
N GLY A 3 4.44 -28.65 -97.23
CA GLY A 3 3.73 -28.68 -95.95
C GLY A 3 4.50 -29.57 -94.95
N PHE A 4 4.34 -29.24 -93.67
CA PHE A 4 4.95 -29.76 -92.44
C PHE A 4 4.78 -31.26 -92.12
N GLY A 5 5.67 -31.74 -91.22
CA GLY A 5 5.38 -32.67 -90.11
C GLY A 5 5.39 -34.17 -90.47
N GLY A 6 5.98 -35.09 -89.72
CA GLY A 6 6.39 -35.12 -88.33
C GLY A 6 6.19 -36.54 -87.80
N SER A 7 6.78 -36.82 -86.63
CA SER A 7 6.57 -37.99 -85.76
C SER A 7 7.46 -39.22 -85.97
N GLU A 8 8.71 -39.12 -85.50
CA GLU A 8 9.25 -40.14 -84.59
C GLU A 8 8.89 -39.69 -83.16
N VAL A 9 8.05 -40.45 -82.48
CA VAL A 9 7.86 -40.38 -81.03
C VAL A 9 7.71 -41.82 -80.53
N LEU A 10 8.14 -42.02 -79.27
CA LEU A 10 7.81 -43.12 -78.36
C LEU A 10 8.89 -44.21 -78.23
N SER A 11 9.99 -43.84 -77.57
CA SER A 11 10.75 -44.78 -76.71
C SER A 11 11.38 -44.12 -75.47
N GLY A 12 11.21 -42.81 -75.27
CA GLY A 12 11.73 -42.08 -74.10
C GLY A 12 10.73 -41.86 -72.97
N ASP A 13 9.42 -42.06 -73.19
CA ASP A 13 8.39 -41.74 -72.19
C ASP A 13 8.27 -42.80 -71.07
N ASP A 14 8.53 -44.08 -71.35
CA ASP A 14 8.34 -45.16 -70.36
C ASP A 14 9.42 -45.21 -69.26
N GLU A 15 10.69 -44.89 -69.58
CA GLU A 15 11.78 -44.87 -68.58
C GLU A 15 11.70 -43.65 -67.65
N ASP A 16 11.25 -42.51 -68.17
CA ASP A 16 11.04 -41.30 -67.38
C ASP A 16 9.78 -41.43 -66.50
N ASP A 17 8.71 -42.07 -66.98
CA ASP A 17 7.53 -42.39 -66.17
C ASP A 17 7.84 -43.38 -65.04
N GLU A 18 8.71 -44.37 -65.26
CA GLU A 18 9.11 -45.31 -64.20
C GLU A 18 10.00 -44.64 -63.12
N ARG A 19 10.87 -43.70 -63.52
CA ARG A 19 11.68 -42.90 -62.59
C ARG A 19 10.81 -41.94 -61.78
N LEU A 20 9.90 -41.23 -62.44
CA LEU A 20 8.93 -40.35 -61.78
C LEU A 20 8.04 -41.12 -60.82
N GLY A 21 7.59 -42.33 -61.18
CA GLY A 21 6.81 -43.21 -60.31
C GLY A 21 7.56 -43.63 -59.04
N LYS A 22 8.84 -43.99 -59.15
CA LYS A 22 9.70 -44.34 -58.00
C LYS A 22 9.96 -43.14 -57.09
N GLU A 23 10.21 -41.97 -57.67
CA GLU A 23 10.43 -40.73 -56.92
C GLU A 23 9.16 -40.26 -56.21
N LEU A 24 8.01 -40.37 -56.87
CA LEU A 24 6.70 -40.06 -56.29
C LEU A 24 6.33 -41.04 -55.16
N GLY A 25 6.70 -42.31 -55.28
CA GLY A 25 6.57 -43.30 -54.21
C GLY A 25 7.42 -42.95 -52.98
N ARG A 26 8.67 -42.55 -53.19
CA ARG A 26 9.58 -42.09 -52.12
C ARG A 26 9.04 -40.84 -51.42
N LEU A 27 8.62 -39.84 -52.19
CA LEU A 27 8.04 -38.61 -51.66
C LEU A 27 6.76 -38.85 -50.88
N ARG A 28 5.89 -39.79 -51.31
CA ARG A 28 4.70 -40.17 -50.55
C ARG A 28 5.04 -40.81 -49.21
N GLN A 29 6.05 -41.69 -49.18
CA GLN A 29 6.48 -42.33 -47.94
C GLN A 29 7.10 -41.33 -46.96
N GLU A 30 7.91 -40.39 -47.46
CA GLU A 30 8.49 -39.32 -46.67
C GLU A 30 7.42 -38.36 -46.14
N ASN A 31 6.43 -38.00 -46.95
CA ASN A 31 5.32 -37.13 -46.54
C ASN A 31 4.43 -37.78 -45.45
N MET A 32 4.16 -39.09 -45.56
CA MET A 32 3.47 -39.83 -44.50
C MET A 32 4.26 -39.84 -43.18
N ARG A 33 5.57 -40.06 -43.25
CA ARG A 33 6.45 -40.03 -42.08
C ARG A 33 6.45 -38.65 -41.41
N LEU A 34 6.65 -37.59 -42.19
CA LEU A 34 6.65 -36.21 -41.69
C LEU A 34 5.29 -35.83 -41.08
N THR A 35 4.19 -36.29 -41.68
CA THR A 35 2.84 -36.08 -41.14
C THR A 35 2.67 -36.76 -39.77
N GLY A 36 3.19 -37.97 -39.61
CA GLY A 36 3.22 -38.67 -38.32
C GLY A 36 4.04 -37.94 -37.25
N GLU A 37 5.24 -37.46 -37.61
CA GLU A 37 6.09 -36.67 -36.72
C GLU A 37 5.42 -35.35 -36.29
N ILE A 38 4.75 -34.65 -37.22
CA ILE A 38 3.98 -33.43 -36.92
C ILE A 38 2.82 -33.71 -35.97
N MET A 39 2.12 -34.83 -36.14
CA MET A 39 1.00 -35.20 -35.27
C MET A 39 1.48 -35.44 -33.83
N ILE A 40 2.58 -36.15 -33.64
CA ILE A 40 3.20 -36.39 -32.33
C ILE A 40 3.64 -35.07 -31.70
N LEU A 41 4.28 -34.19 -32.47
CA LEU A 41 4.71 -32.87 -31.98
C LEU A 41 3.52 -32.00 -31.54
N ARG A 42 2.40 -32.02 -32.28
CA ARG A 42 1.17 -31.32 -31.87
C ARG A 42 0.60 -31.86 -30.56
N GLN A 43 0.57 -33.18 -30.40
CA GLN A 43 0.10 -33.82 -29.17
C GLN A 43 0.97 -33.41 -27.96
N ASN A 44 2.29 -33.41 -28.15
CA ASN A 44 3.25 -33.01 -27.12
C ASN A 44 3.12 -31.52 -26.76
N MET A 45 2.89 -30.66 -27.75
CA MET A 45 2.67 -29.24 -27.53
C MET A 45 1.42 -28.99 -26.67
N ILE A 46 0.30 -29.64 -26.98
CA ILE A 46 -0.94 -29.54 -26.21
C ILE A 46 -0.75 -30.03 -24.77
N ALA A 47 -0.04 -31.16 -24.60
CA ALA A 47 0.27 -31.69 -23.26
C ALA A 47 1.13 -30.72 -22.44
N LEU A 48 2.16 -30.13 -23.05
CA LEU A 48 3.01 -29.12 -22.42
C LEU A 48 2.25 -27.84 -22.07
N GLU A 49 1.38 -27.36 -22.95
CA GLU A 49 0.52 -26.19 -22.68
C GLU A 49 -0.39 -26.42 -21.47
N THR A 50 -1.01 -27.60 -21.40
CA THR A 50 -1.89 -28.00 -20.30
C THR A 50 -1.12 -28.07 -18.98
N GLN A 51 0.07 -28.69 -18.99
CA GLN A 51 0.93 -28.79 -17.81
C GLN A 51 1.44 -27.41 -17.36
N ASN A 52 1.79 -26.54 -18.31
CA ASN A 52 2.26 -25.18 -18.04
C ASN A 52 1.13 -24.32 -17.44
N PHE A 53 -0.10 -24.47 -17.94
CA PHE A 53 -1.28 -23.84 -17.35
C PHE A 53 -1.51 -24.29 -15.90
N ALA A 54 -1.48 -25.61 -15.64
CA ALA A 54 -1.64 -26.16 -14.30
C ALA A 54 -0.55 -25.66 -13.33
N MET A 55 0.71 -25.60 -13.77
CA MET A 55 1.82 -25.06 -12.97
C MET A 55 1.63 -23.56 -12.66
N LYS A 56 1.16 -22.76 -13.62
CA LYS A 56 0.86 -21.34 -13.41
C LYS A 56 -0.25 -21.15 -12.37
N GLU A 57 -1.30 -21.97 -12.44
CA GLU A 57 -2.40 -21.91 -11.49
C GLU A 57 -1.95 -22.30 -10.08
N GLN A 58 -1.18 -23.38 -9.94
CA GLN A 58 -0.63 -23.82 -8.65
C GLN A 58 0.30 -22.75 -8.05
N LYS A 59 1.16 -22.13 -8.86
CA LYS A 59 2.04 -21.04 -8.43
C LYS A 59 1.23 -19.84 -7.96
N SER A 60 0.19 -19.46 -8.70
CA SER A 60 -0.73 -18.37 -8.33
C SER A 60 -1.40 -18.62 -6.98
N ARG A 61 -1.96 -19.81 -6.77
CA ARG A 61 -2.59 -20.20 -5.49
C ARG A 61 -1.60 -20.16 -4.32
N THR A 62 -0.39 -20.68 -4.52
CA THR A 62 0.66 -20.68 -3.49
C THR A 62 1.07 -19.26 -3.09
N VAL A 63 1.19 -18.35 -4.07
CA VAL A 63 1.48 -16.93 -3.83
C VAL A 63 0.33 -16.27 -3.06
N LEU A 64 -0.92 -16.51 -3.47
CA LEU A 64 -2.11 -15.99 -2.78
C LEU A 64 -2.18 -16.43 -1.32
N ASP A 65 -1.94 -17.70 -1.04
CA ASP A 65 -1.93 -18.21 0.34
C ASP A 65 -0.76 -17.66 1.16
N GLY A 66 0.41 -17.46 0.54
CA GLY A 66 1.53 -16.76 1.14
C GLY A 66 1.20 -15.32 1.53
N LEU A 67 0.53 -14.58 0.64
CA LEU A 67 0.08 -13.20 0.90
C LEU A 67 -0.93 -13.15 2.04
N LYS A 68 -1.90 -14.07 2.09
CA LYS A 68 -2.88 -14.14 3.21
C LYS A 68 -2.20 -14.38 4.56
N ARG A 69 -1.21 -15.29 4.61
CA ARG A 69 -0.45 -15.53 5.85
C ARG A 69 0.38 -14.31 6.24
N MET A 70 1.02 -13.66 5.26
CA MET A 70 1.78 -12.44 5.50
C MET A 70 0.90 -11.31 6.04
N GLU A 71 -0.32 -11.16 5.53
CA GLU A 71 -1.28 -10.16 6.02
C GLU A 71 -1.72 -10.46 7.47
N LYS A 72 -1.94 -11.73 7.81
CA LYS A 72 -2.26 -12.14 9.19
C LYS A 72 -1.10 -11.83 10.15
N LEU A 73 0.12 -12.17 9.75
CA LEU A 73 1.33 -11.86 10.52
C LEU A 73 1.53 -10.34 10.67
N LYS A 74 1.26 -9.56 9.62
CA LYS A 74 1.32 -8.09 9.70
C LYS A 74 0.37 -7.55 10.76
N LYS A 75 -0.87 -8.05 10.80
CA LYS A 75 -1.86 -7.69 11.83
C LYS A 75 -1.38 -8.06 13.24
N GLU A 76 -0.82 -9.25 13.43
CA GLU A 76 -0.25 -9.66 14.73
C GLU A 76 0.95 -8.80 15.14
N VAL A 77 1.85 -8.47 14.22
CA VAL A 77 2.98 -7.57 14.49
C VAL A 77 2.51 -6.17 14.86
N ASP A 78 1.49 -5.64 14.18
CA ASP A 78 0.92 -4.33 14.49
C ASP A 78 0.29 -4.32 15.90
N VAL A 79 -0.42 -5.39 16.28
CA VAL A 79 -0.93 -5.57 17.64
C VAL A 79 0.21 -5.58 18.65
N LEU A 80 1.25 -6.38 18.43
CA LEU A 80 2.41 -6.47 19.33
C LEU A 80 3.17 -5.14 19.43
N ARG A 81 3.28 -4.38 18.35
CA ARG A 81 3.87 -3.03 18.36
C ARG A 81 3.06 -2.06 19.21
N ILE A 82 1.74 -2.10 19.09
CA ILE A 82 0.83 -1.29 19.91
C ILE A 82 0.96 -1.71 21.38
N GLU A 83 0.96 -3.00 21.69
CA GLU A 83 1.16 -3.52 23.05
C GLU A 83 2.51 -3.11 23.63
N SER A 84 3.59 -3.19 22.85
CA SER A 84 4.92 -2.74 23.26
C SER A 84 4.92 -1.25 23.55
N ARG A 85 4.25 -0.45 22.71
CA ARG A 85 4.12 1.00 22.90
C ARG A 85 3.27 1.35 24.14
N ILE A 86 2.22 0.57 24.41
CA ILE A 86 1.43 0.67 25.64
C ILE A 86 2.31 0.34 26.85
N ARG A 87 3.08 -0.75 26.82
CA ARG A 87 3.99 -1.17 27.89
C ARG A 87 5.09 -0.12 28.16
N GLU A 88 5.63 0.49 27.12
CA GLU A 88 6.59 1.60 27.23
C GLU A 88 5.95 2.86 27.80
N ASN A 89 4.75 3.22 27.35
CA ASN A 89 4.01 4.37 27.87
C ASN A 89 3.64 4.18 29.34
N GLN A 90 3.19 2.97 29.71
CA GLN A 90 3.00 2.57 31.11
C GLN A 90 4.32 2.79 31.87
N SER A 91 5.44 2.24 31.39
CA SER A 91 6.79 2.39 31.98
C SER A 91 7.22 3.86 32.17
N ARG A 92 6.84 4.75 31.26
CA ARG A 92 7.14 6.20 31.35
C ARG A 92 6.24 6.92 32.36
N VAL A 93 4.97 6.53 32.46
CA VAL A 93 4.05 7.01 33.50
C VAL A 93 4.52 6.55 34.88
N PHE A 94 5.02 5.31 34.99
CA PHE A 94 5.64 4.75 36.21
C PHE A 94 6.85 5.57 36.69
N LYS A 95 7.75 6.00 35.81
CA LYS A 95 8.94 6.79 36.23
C LYS A 95 8.60 8.16 36.84
N ARG A 96 7.39 8.69 36.61
CA ARG A 96 6.93 9.96 37.21
C ARG A 96 6.29 9.77 38.59
N GLN A 97 5.98 8.56 39.01
CA GLN A 97 5.45 8.25 40.34
C GLN A 97 6.43 7.34 41.08
N LYS A 98 7.15 7.87 42.07
CA LYS A 98 7.96 7.07 43.00
C LYS A 98 7.03 6.18 43.83
N ALA A 99 6.65 5.02 43.30
CA ALA A 99 6.03 3.94 44.06
C ALA A 99 6.34 2.61 43.37
N ASN A 100 7.14 1.78 44.05
CA ASN A 100 7.33 0.38 43.71
C ASN A 100 6.01 -0.37 43.90
N ALA A 101 5.26 -0.54 42.81
CA ALA A 101 4.26 -1.58 42.68
C ALA A 101 4.01 -1.81 41.19
N GLY A 102 4.39 -2.98 40.68
CA GLY A 102 3.88 -3.43 39.40
C GLY A 102 2.35 -3.37 39.45
N ILE A 103 1.71 -2.79 38.44
CA ILE A 103 0.26 -2.86 38.30
C ILE A 103 -0.07 -4.34 38.07
N ASP A 104 -0.36 -5.06 39.15
CA ASP A 104 -1.09 -6.31 39.13
C ASP A 104 -2.45 -6.00 38.50
N ILE A 105 -2.99 -6.93 37.71
CA ILE A 105 -4.37 -6.88 37.21
C ILE A 105 -5.31 -6.49 38.36
N LYS A 106 -5.04 -6.95 39.59
CA LYS A 106 -5.75 -6.54 40.81
C LYS A 106 -5.82 -5.02 41.06
N TRP A 107 -4.77 -4.25 40.76
CA TRP A 107 -4.79 -2.79 40.91
C TRP A 107 -5.67 -2.12 39.85
N ALA A 108 -5.56 -2.55 38.59
CA ALA A 108 -6.43 -2.07 37.50
C ALA A 108 -7.91 -2.39 37.81
N LEU A 109 -8.19 -3.61 38.27
CA LEU A 109 -9.52 -4.02 38.74
C LEU A 109 -9.98 -3.18 39.95
N SER A 110 -9.09 -2.83 40.89
CA SER A 110 -9.42 -2.01 42.06
C SER A 110 -9.70 -0.54 41.76
N LYS A 111 -9.23 -0.04 40.61
CA LYS A 111 -9.39 1.35 40.17
C LYS A 111 -10.51 1.55 39.15
N SER A 112 -11.02 0.48 38.53
CA SER A 112 -12.27 0.55 37.81
C SER A 112 -13.43 0.62 38.81
N ASN A 113 -13.82 1.83 39.22
CA ASN A 113 -15.08 2.08 39.95
C ASN A 113 -16.34 1.66 39.15
N CYS A 114 -16.17 1.02 38.00
CA CYS A 114 -17.22 0.46 37.18
C CYS A 114 -17.13 -1.07 37.28
N GLY A 115 -18.22 -1.74 37.66
CA GLY A 115 -18.32 -3.19 37.54
C GLY A 115 -17.88 -3.60 36.13
N ILE A 116 -16.95 -4.55 36.04
CA ILE A 116 -16.28 -4.92 34.79
C ILE A 116 -17.27 -5.74 33.97
N GLY A 117 -18.22 -5.06 33.35
CA GLY A 117 -18.77 -5.52 32.09
C GLY A 117 -17.75 -5.17 31.02
N PHE A 118 -17.24 -6.16 30.30
CA PHE A 118 -16.55 -5.94 29.01
C PHE A 118 -17.59 -5.63 27.93
N THR A 119 -18.38 -4.60 28.21
CA THR A 119 -19.57 -4.23 27.47
C THR A 119 -19.42 -2.80 26.98
N LEU A 120 -20.09 -2.51 25.87
CA LEU A 120 -20.12 -1.15 25.34
C LEU A 120 -20.76 -0.18 26.33
N LEU A 121 -21.79 -0.64 27.05
CA LEU A 121 -22.56 0.16 27.99
C LEU A 121 -22.03 0.02 29.44
N PRO A 122 -22.05 1.10 30.23
CA PRO A 122 -22.42 2.47 29.84
C PRO A 122 -21.39 3.10 28.88
N PHE A 123 -21.87 3.86 27.89
CA PHE A 123 -21.05 4.50 26.85
C PHE A 123 -20.43 5.79 27.39
N GLU A 124 -19.45 5.63 28.26
CA GLU A 124 -18.74 6.72 28.96
C GLU A 124 -17.28 6.75 28.56
N PHE A 125 -16.77 7.95 28.25
CA PHE A 125 -15.44 8.12 27.68
C PHE A 125 -14.34 7.59 28.60
N ASN A 126 -14.33 7.96 29.88
CA ASN A 126 -13.29 7.55 30.81
C ASN A 126 -13.25 6.02 31.02
N ARG A 127 -14.42 5.38 31.06
CA ARG A 127 -14.55 3.92 31.18
C ARG A 127 -14.04 3.22 29.92
N LEU A 128 -14.47 3.65 28.74
CA LEU A 128 -14.06 3.04 27.47
C LEU A 128 -12.59 3.32 27.16
N LYS A 129 -12.08 4.49 27.55
CA LYS A 129 -10.66 4.82 27.49
C LYS A 129 -9.83 3.93 28.41
N PHE A 130 -10.29 3.73 29.64
CA PHE A 130 -9.67 2.79 30.55
C PHE A 130 -9.65 1.37 29.96
N LEU A 131 -10.76 0.93 29.36
CA LEU A 131 -10.82 -0.36 28.68
C LEU A 131 -9.82 -0.45 27.52
N LYS A 132 -9.70 0.58 26.68
CA LYS A 132 -8.71 0.61 25.59
C LYS A 132 -7.26 0.59 26.12
N ASP A 133 -6.97 1.37 27.15
CA ASP A 133 -5.61 1.58 27.65
C ASP A 133 -5.08 0.35 28.42
N PHE A 134 -5.96 -0.43 29.08
CA PHE A 134 -5.58 -1.56 29.94
C PHE A 134 -6.04 -2.93 29.41
N PHE A 135 -7.10 -2.99 28.60
CA PHE A 135 -7.73 -4.21 28.10
C PHE A 135 -8.01 -4.09 26.58
N TYR A 136 -6.96 -3.78 25.83
CA TYR A 136 -7.07 -3.46 24.39
C TYR A 136 -7.72 -4.58 23.57
N SER A 137 -7.42 -5.85 23.88
CA SER A 137 -8.00 -6.99 23.17
C SER A 137 -9.53 -7.05 23.35
N ASP A 138 -10.02 -6.91 24.57
CA ASP A 138 -11.45 -6.87 24.88
C ASP A 138 -12.13 -5.63 24.29
N PHE A 139 -11.46 -4.47 24.35
CA PHE A 139 -11.92 -3.25 23.70
C PHE A 139 -12.12 -3.45 22.18
N CYS A 140 -11.18 -4.14 21.52
CA CYS A 140 -11.26 -4.47 20.10
C CYS A 140 -12.38 -5.47 19.77
N GLN A 141 -12.89 -6.23 20.74
CA GLN A 141 -14.03 -7.14 20.54
C GLN A 141 -15.40 -6.45 20.67
N LEU A 142 -15.47 -5.21 21.16
CA LEU A 142 -16.74 -4.47 21.23
C LEU A 142 -17.41 -4.37 19.86
N ASP A 143 -18.71 -4.63 19.78
CA ASP A 143 -19.45 -4.63 18.52
C ASP A 143 -19.37 -3.26 17.79
N SER A 144 -18.77 -3.25 16.59
CA SER A 144 -18.57 -2.04 15.80
C SER A 144 -19.90 -1.38 15.40
N SER A 145 -20.94 -2.16 15.11
CA SER A 145 -22.27 -1.63 14.75
C SER A 145 -22.91 -0.87 15.90
N SER A 146 -22.81 -1.42 17.11
CA SER A 146 -23.29 -0.76 18.34
C SER A 146 -22.46 0.49 18.67
N VAL A 147 -21.14 0.46 18.48
CA VAL A 147 -20.27 1.64 18.63
C VAL A 147 -20.70 2.75 17.67
N ILE A 148 -20.88 2.43 16.38
CA ILE A 148 -21.32 3.39 15.36
C ILE A 148 -22.67 4.01 15.75
N ARG A 149 -23.63 3.20 16.19
CA ARG A 149 -24.95 3.68 16.62
C ARG A 149 -24.86 4.65 17.80
N GLU A 150 -24.05 4.34 18.82
CA GLU A 150 -23.90 5.23 19.98
C GLU A 150 -23.12 6.51 19.65
N MET A 151 -22.09 6.42 18.80
CA MET A 151 -21.35 7.58 18.32
C MET A 151 -22.22 8.50 17.45
N GLY A 152 -23.08 7.94 16.59
CA GLY A 152 -23.98 8.69 15.73
C GLY A 152 -24.91 9.62 16.51
N LYS A 153 -25.35 9.22 17.71
CA LYS A 153 -26.16 10.06 18.61
C LYS A 153 -25.42 11.30 19.13
N ARG A 154 -24.08 11.31 19.10
CA ARG A 154 -23.23 12.36 19.70
C ARG A 154 -22.64 13.32 18.67
N ILE A 155 -22.94 13.16 17.38
CA ILE A 155 -22.41 14.01 16.29
C ILE A 155 -22.64 15.51 16.57
N SER A 156 -23.79 15.87 17.15
CA SER A 156 -24.13 17.26 17.50
C SER A 156 -23.18 17.89 18.52
N ARG A 157 -22.56 17.08 19.38
CA ARG A 157 -21.53 17.49 20.34
C ARG A 157 -20.16 17.11 19.80
N PHE A 158 -19.71 17.83 18.76
CA PHE A 158 -18.57 17.42 17.95
C PHE A 158 -17.28 17.12 18.73
N LYS A 159 -16.97 17.88 19.79
CA LYS A 159 -15.77 17.60 20.62
C LYS A 159 -15.85 16.24 21.30
N GLU A 160 -16.98 15.96 21.93
CA GLU A 160 -17.25 14.67 22.58
C GLU A 160 -17.23 13.53 21.57
N PHE A 161 -17.87 13.72 20.42
CA PHE A 161 -17.80 12.78 19.30
C PHE A 161 -16.38 12.53 18.82
N LEU A 162 -15.56 13.59 18.65
CA LEU A 162 -14.18 13.47 18.20
C LEU A 162 -13.31 12.69 19.20
N ASP A 163 -13.53 12.89 20.49
CA ASP A 163 -12.83 12.15 21.54
C ASP A 163 -13.16 10.64 21.45
N PHE A 164 -14.44 10.29 21.28
CA PHE A 164 -14.84 8.91 21.03
C PHE A 164 -14.32 8.36 19.69
N TYR A 165 -14.26 9.19 18.65
CA TYR A 165 -13.71 8.79 17.37
C TYR A 165 -12.22 8.44 17.49
N ILE A 166 -11.41 9.28 18.14
CA ILE A 166 -10.00 8.98 18.42
C ILE A 166 -9.85 7.70 19.24
N LEU A 167 -10.82 7.42 20.11
CA LEU A 167 -10.83 6.20 20.90
C LEU A 167 -11.09 4.95 20.04
N PHE A 168 -12.11 4.97 19.18
CA PHE A 168 -12.58 3.80 18.43
C PHE A 168 -12.08 3.70 16.99
N SER A 169 -11.37 4.70 16.46
CA SER A 169 -10.87 4.71 15.08
C SER A 169 -9.83 3.64 14.77
N CYS A 170 -9.35 2.90 15.77
CA CYS A 170 -8.61 1.66 15.56
C CYS A 170 -9.46 0.53 14.95
N LYS A 171 -10.80 0.64 14.96
CA LYS A 171 -11.71 -0.28 14.27
C LYS A 171 -11.98 0.23 12.86
N ALA A 172 -11.74 -0.60 11.86
CA ALA A 172 -11.84 -0.23 10.45
C ALA A 172 -13.26 0.19 10.04
N GLU A 173 -14.31 -0.41 10.61
CA GLU A 173 -15.69 0.01 10.31
C GLU A 173 -15.98 1.40 10.84
N VAL A 174 -15.60 1.67 12.10
CA VAL A 174 -15.80 2.99 12.74
C VAL A 174 -15.00 4.07 12.01
N PHE A 175 -13.77 3.76 11.60
CA PHE A 175 -12.95 4.67 10.80
C PHE A 175 -13.67 5.04 9.50
N ARG A 176 -14.08 4.05 8.70
CA ARG A 176 -14.71 4.27 7.39
C ARG A 176 -16.01 5.06 7.49
N GLU A 177 -16.82 4.80 8.52
CA GLU A 177 -18.10 5.47 8.73
C GLU A 177 -17.93 6.98 8.97
N PHE A 178 -16.95 7.37 9.79
CA PHE A 178 -16.88 8.73 10.32
C PHE A 178 -15.71 9.58 9.82
N PHE A 179 -14.68 9.01 9.18
CA PHE A 179 -13.46 9.76 8.85
C PHE A 179 -13.74 10.97 7.95
N GLY A 180 -14.55 10.82 6.90
CA GLY A 180 -14.93 11.93 6.02
C GLY A 180 -15.62 13.07 6.79
N MET A 181 -16.57 12.73 7.66
CA MET A 181 -17.27 13.70 8.52
C MET A 181 -16.31 14.43 9.48
N VAL A 182 -15.34 13.71 10.04
CA VAL A 182 -14.30 14.29 10.90
C VAL A 182 -13.46 15.32 10.13
N LEU A 183 -13.12 15.05 8.87
CA LEU A 183 -12.34 15.96 8.04
C LEU A 183 -13.14 17.19 7.56
N MET A 184 -14.42 17.03 7.22
CA MET A 184 -15.26 18.14 6.76
C MET A 184 -15.45 19.23 7.83
N ASN A 185 -15.45 18.84 9.10
CA ASN A 185 -15.53 19.81 10.18
C ASN A 185 -14.18 20.55 10.35
N PRO A 186 -14.12 21.88 10.48
CA PRO A 186 -12.84 22.59 10.63
C PRO A 186 -12.29 22.63 12.07
N LEU A 187 -13.06 22.24 13.08
CA LEU A 187 -12.69 22.39 14.50
C LEU A 187 -11.67 21.35 14.96
N PHE A 188 -10.91 21.69 15.99
CA PHE A 188 -9.93 20.81 16.66
C PHE A 188 -8.87 20.17 15.73
N PRO A 189 -8.15 20.96 14.91
CA PRO A 189 -7.19 20.42 13.94
C PRO A 189 -6.06 19.60 14.60
N GLU A 190 -5.60 20.03 15.78
CA GLU A 190 -4.55 19.34 16.54
C GLU A 190 -4.96 17.91 16.96
N GLU A 191 -6.22 17.72 17.36
CA GLU A 191 -6.73 16.40 17.74
C GLU A 191 -6.87 15.48 16.53
N LYS A 192 -7.30 16.03 15.39
CA LYS A 192 -7.37 15.29 14.13
C LYS A 192 -5.98 14.87 13.64
N MET A 193 -4.96 15.69 13.84
CA MET A 193 -3.57 15.31 13.50
C MET A 193 -3.08 14.09 14.27
N LYS A 194 -3.55 13.88 15.52
CA LYS A 194 -3.23 12.64 16.27
C LYS A 194 -3.75 11.41 15.52
N VAL A 195 -4.91 11.50 14.87
CA VAL A 195 -5.48 10.42 14.05
C VAL A 195 -4.55 10.11 12.87
N PHE A 196 -4.16 11.13 12.10
CA PHE A 196 -3.23 10.97 10.97
C PHE A 196 -1.90 10.30 11.36
N ASN A 197 -1.36 10.68 12.51
CA ASN A 197 -0.09 10.15 13.00
C ASN A 197 -0.18 8.73 13.59
N THR A 198 -1.39 8.20 13.83
CA THR A 198 -1.58 6.91 14.53
C THR A 198 -2.23 5.83 13.69
N LEU A 199 -3.13 6.18 12.77
CA LEU A 199 -3.87 5.19 11.97
C LEU A 199 -3.08 4.69 10.75
N PRO A 200 -3.32 3.47 10.25
CA PRO A 200 -2.67 2.94 9.06
C PRO A 200 -2.78 3.88 7.83
N LEU A 201 -1.68 4.09 7.11
CA LEU A 201 -1.68 4.95 5.91
C LEU A 201 -2.64 4.41 4.85
N ASP A 202 -2.70 3.09 4.69
CA ASP A 202 -3.59 2.44 3.72
C ASP A 202 -5.09 2.71 4.01
N TRP A 203 -5.45 3.07 5.25
CA TRP A 203 -6.82 3.47 5.60
C TRP A 203 -7.09 4.94 5.25
N ILE A 204 -6.14 5.82 5.57
CA ILE A 204 -6.24 7.26 5.31
C ILE A 204 -6.19 7.55 3.80
N LEU A 205 -5.31 6.85 3.09
CA LEU A 205 -5.00 7.03 1.67
C LEU A 205 -5.57 5.87 0.85
N ASN A 206 -6.85 5.57 1.04
CA ASN A 206 -7.53 4.52 0.29
C ASN A 206 -7.94 5.03 -1.11
N PHE A 207 -7.15 4.69 -2.13
CA PHE A 207 -7.36 5.08 -3.53
C PHE A 207 -8.62 4.55 -4.21
N ASN A 208 -9.37 3.69 -3.53
CA ASN A 208 -10.68 3.28 -4.01
C ASN A 208 -11.78 4.33 -3.74
N ASN A 209 -11.50 5.41 -3.00
CA ASN A 209 -12.45 6.47 -2.69
C ASN A 209 -11.84 7.86 -2.98
N GLU A 210 -12.11 8.39 -4.17
CA GLU A 210 -11.58 9.68 -4.65
C GLU A 210 -12.05 10.88 -3.81
N GLU A 211 -13.27 10.82 -3.28
CA GLU A 211 -13.83 11.88 -2.41
C GLU A 211 -13.02 11.99 -1.12
N VAL A 212 -12.71 10.86 -0.48
CA VAL A 212 -11.90 10.83 0.74
C VAL A 212 -10.48 11.32 0.48
N ILE A 213 -9.88 10.99 -0.66
CA ILE A 213 -8.56 11.51 -1.03
C ILE A 213 -8.60 13.01 -1.22
N SER A 214 -9.62 13.53 -1.88
CA SER A 214 -9.79 14.97 -2.09
C SER A 214 -9.90 15.70 -0.75
N LEU A 215 -10.68 15.18 0.20
CA LEU A 215 -10.79 15.72 1.56
C LEU A 215 -9.45 15.64 2.32
N VAL A 216 -8.73 14.53 2.21
CA VAL A 216 -7.41 14.38 2.85
C VAL A 216 -6.42 15.38 2.29
N LYS A 217 -6.37 15.55 0.96
CA LYS A 217 -5.50 16.52 0.30
C LYS A 217 -5.82 17.94 0.72
N GLU A 218 -7.09 18.33 0.68
CA GLU A 218 -7.55 19.65 1.14
C GLU A 218 -7.17 19.90 2.60
N TYR A 219 -7.32 18.88 3.46
CA TYR A 219 -6.94 18.99 4.86
C TYR A 219 -5.43 19.17 5.04
N ILE A 220 -4.60 18.45 4.28
CA ILE A 220 -3.14 18.61 4.29
C ILE A 220 -2.76 20.00 3.79
N ASP A 221 -3.34 20.47 2.68
CA ASP A 221 -3.06 21.78 2.11
C ASP A 221 -3.31 22.92 3.11
N LYS A 222 -4.32 22.80 3.96
CA LYS A 222 -4.61 23.77 5.02
C LYS A 222 -3.69 23.67 6.23
N ASN A 223 -3.10 22.49 6.49
CA ASN A 223 -2.45 22.18 7.76
C ASN A 223 -1.01 21.63 7.65
N TYR A 224 -0.40 21.66 6.47
CA TYR A 224 0.86 20.97 6.16
C TYR A 224 2.01 21.25 7.15
N LYS A 225 2.11 22.49 7.66
CA LYS A 225 3.13 22.88 8.64
C LYS A 225 3.06 22.07 9.94
N GLN A 226 1.87 21.67 10.35
CA GLN A 226 1.65 20.87 11.56
C GLN A 226 1.62 19.35 11.25
N MET A 227 1.45 18.98 9.98
CA MET A 227 1.39 17.59 9.51
C MET A 227 2.75 17.02 9.06
N VAL A 228 3.86 17.67 9.40
CA VAL A 228 5.23 17.24 9.02
C VAL A 228 5.51 15.78 9.39
N PHE A 229 5.07 15.31 10.56
CA PHE A 229 5.26 13.91 10.98
C PHE A 229 4.44 12.92 10.16
N PHE A 230 3.21 13.30 9.78
CA PHE A 230 2.39 12.49 8.88
C PHE A 230 3.04 12.41 7.50
N LEU A 231 3.50 13.54 6.95
CA LEU A 231 4.18 13.57 5.67
C LEU A 231 5.47 12.76 5.69
N LEU A 232 6.28 12.84 6.76
CA LEU A 232 7.48 12.00 6.94
C LEU A 232 7.13 10.51 6.84
N ARG A 233 6.05 10.11 7.52
CA ARG A 233 5.57 8.73 7.48
C ARG A 233 5.13 8.30 6.08
N VAL A 234 4.49 9.20 5.32
CA VAL A 234 4.16 8.96 3.92
C VAL A 234 5.44 8.77 3.08
N VAL A 235 6.46 9.60 3.26
CA VAL A 235 7.75 9.45 2.55
C VAL A 235 8.40 8.10 2.86
N GLU A 236 8.40 7.70 4.13
CA GLU A 236 9.06 6.47 4.59
C GLU A 236 8.32 5.20 4.12
N GLU A 237 6.99 5.17 4.18
CA GLU A 237 6.18 3.98 3.86
C GLU A 237 5.69 3.93 2.40
N ARG A 238 5.35 5.07 1.80
CA ARG A 238 4.65 5.19 0.50
C ARG A 238 5.12 6.43 -0.30
N PRO A 239 6.41 6.54 -0.68
CA PRO A 239 6.97 7.77 -1.27
C PRO A 239 6.31 8.19 -2.59
N PHE A 240 5.79 7.24 -3.38
CA PHE A 240 5.10 7.54 -4.63
C PHE A 240 3.82 8.40 -4.44
N LEU A 241 3.26 8.43 -3.22
CA LEU A 241 2.07 9.22 -2.90
C LEU A 241 2.36 10.70 -2.67
N LEU A 242 3.63 11.08 -2.51
CA LEU A 242 4.01 12.47 -2.24
C LEU A 242 3.61 13.39 -3.38
N ASN A 243 3.75 12.96 -4.63
CA ASN A 243 3.37 13.77 -5.79
C ASN A 243 1.85 14.03 -5.88
N ILE A 244 1.03 13.24 -5.16
CA ILE A 244 -0.42 13.42 -5.08
C ILE A 244 -0.78 14.37 -3.93
N LEU A 245 -0.10 14.22 -2.79
CA LEU A 245 -0.44 14.86 -1.51
C LEU A 245 0.28 16.19 -1.27
N VAL A 246 1.43 16.40 -1.88
CA VAL A 246 2.28 17.58 -1.68
C VAL A 246 2.37 18.34 -3.00
N SER A 247 1.94 19.59 -2.99
CA SER A 247 2.13 20.49 -4.12
C SER A 247 3.54 21.08 -4.12
N LYS A 248 3.98 21.64 -5.26
CA LYS A 248 5.27 22.33 -5.34
C LYS A 248 5.34 23.52 -4.38
N GLU A 249 4.25 24.28 -4.27
CA GLU A 249 4.14 25.43 -3.37
C GLU A 249 4.28 25.00 -1.91
N MET A 250 3.61 23.91 -1.51
CA MET A 250 3.75 23.33 -0.18
C MET A 250 5.19 22.90 0.10
N PHE A 251 5.82 22.22 -0.85
CA PHE A 251 7.21 21.80 -0.72
C PHE A 251 8.16 23.00 -0.58
N THR A 252 7.96 24.06 -1.38
CA THR A 252 8.73 25.31 -1.28
C THR A 252 8.62 25.93 0.12
N GLU A 253 7.42 26.01 0.69
CA GLU A 253 7.21 26.55 2.03
C GLU A 253 7.81 25.67 3.13
N LEU A 254 7.76 24.34 2.97
CA LEU A 254 8.43 23.41 3.86
C LEU A 254 9.96 23.58 3.79
N ALA A 255 10.54 23.67 2.58
CA ALA A 255 11.99 23.82 2.38
C ALA A 255 12.53 25.13 2.98
N LYS A 256 11.76 26.23 2.96
CA LYS A 256 12.11 27.49 3.64
C LYS A 256 12.16 27.37 5.17
N THR A 257 11.47 26.39 5.74
CA THR A 257 11.31 26.29 7.20
C THR A 257 12.53 25.65 7.86
N SER A 258 13.12 26.33 8.84
CA SER A 258 14.37 25.91 9.48
C SER A 258 14.23 24.82 10.57
N SER A 259 13.03 24.24 10.75
CA SER A 259 12.79 23.26 11.81
C SER A 259 13.50 21.93 11.54
N ARG A 260 13.96 21.24 12.60
CA ARG A 260 14.63 19.92 12.46
C ARG A 260 13.74 18.89 11.77
N ALA A 261 12.45 18.86 12.11
CA ALA A 261 11.50 17.92 11.53
C ALA A 261 11.28 18.21 10.04
N THR A 262 11.18 19.48 9.67
CA THR A 262 10.98 19.89 8.28
C THR A 262 12.23 19.64 7.44
N LYS A 263 13.43 19.94 7.96
CA LYS A 263 14.70 19.59 7.28
C LYS A 263 14.82 18.08 7.04
N LYS A 264 14.46 17.26 8.03
CA LYS A 264 14.41 15.79 7.86
C LYS A 264 13.42 15.43 6.74
N LEU A 265 12.23 16.03 6.72
CA LEU A 265 11.22 15.78 5.69
C LEU A 265 11.75 16.12 4.28
N THR A 266 12.32 17.32 4.10
CA THR A 266 12.88 17.74 2.82
C THR A 266 13.96 16.79 2.34
N SER A 267 14.90 16.41 3.21
CA SER A 267 15.98 15.47 2.88
C SER A 267 15.44 14.08 2.48
N GLU A 268 14.46 13.54 3.22
CA GLU A 268 13.87 12.25 2.87
C GLU A 268 13.07 12.31 1.55
N ILE A 269 12.37 13.41 1.27
CA ILE A 269 11.70 13.62 -0.02
C ILE A 269 12.74 13.60 -1.15
N CYS A 270 13.87 14.30 -0.99
CA CYS A 270 14.93 14.31 -1.99
C CYS A 270 15.53 12.92 -2.21
N ARG A 271 15.76 12.15 -1.14
CA ARG A 271 16.32 10.79 -1.23
C ARG A 271 15.38 9.77 -1.88
N LYS A 272 14.07 9.95 -1.75
CA LYS A 272 13.05 8.98 -2.20
C LYS A 272 12.41 9.30 -3.55
N GLY A 273 12.95 10.28 -4.29
CA GLY A 273 12.52 10.59 -5.67
C GLY A 273 11.55 11.76 -5.80
N GLY A 274 11.70 12.80 -4.96
CA GLY A 274 10.92 14.04 -5.01
C GLY A 274 11.22 15.00 -6.17
N LEU A 275 11.82 14.53 -7.28
CA LEU A 275 12.18 15.36 -8.44
C LEU A 275 10.98 16.17 -8.97
N GLY A 276 9.77 15.60 -8.95
CA GLY A 276 8.55 16.26 -9.40
C GLY A 276 8.13 17.48 -8.56
N LEU A 277 8.68 17.62 -7.35
CA LEU A 277 8.38 18.73 -6.44
C LEU A 277 9.40 19.87 -6.53
N ILE A 278 10.49 19.67 -7.27
CA ILE A 278 11.61 20.62 -7.33
C ILE A 278 11.59 21.38 -8.63
N ASP A 279 11.77 22.69 -8.55
CA ASP A 279 11.93 23.58 -9.69
C ASP A 279 12.86 24.77 -9.35
N HIS A 280 12.99 25.67 -10.32
CA HIS A 280 13.82 26.88 -10.20
C HIS A 280 13.41 27.78 -9.03
N THR A 281 12.21 27.65 -8.47
CA THR A 281 11.70 28.50 -7.37
C THR A 281 12.07 27.95 -5.99
N ASN A 282 12.52 26.70 -5.87
CA ASN A 282 12.78 26.08 -4.57
C ASN A 282 14.10 25.34 -4.45
N ILE A 283 14.81 25.11 -5.55
CA ILE A 283 16.10 24.42 -5.57
C ILE A 283 17.14 25.04 -4.63
N HIS A 284 17.13 26.37 -4.47
CA HIS A 284 18.06 27.10 -3.60
C HIS A 284 17.81 26.93 -2.10
N TYR A 285 16.66 26.37 -1.70
CA TYR A 285 16.36 26.07 -0.29
C TYR A 285 16.81 24.66 0.11
N ILE A 286 17.27 23.85 -0.83
CA ILE A 286 17.64 22.45 -0.60
C ILE A 286 19.14 22.36 -0.34
N SER A 287 19.55 21.47 0.57
CA SER A 287 20.97 21.27 0.87
C SER A 287 21.69 20.69 -0.35
N GLN A 288 22.96 21.05 -0.55
CA GLN A 288 23.75 20.51 -1.65
C GLN A 288 23.86 18.99 -1.61
N ASP A 289 23.96 18.40 -0.41
CA ASP A 289 24.00 16.94 -0.23
C ASP A 289 22.72 16.27 -0.74
N ASP A 290 21.56 16.86 -0.46
CA ASP A 290 20.28 16.35 -0.94
C ASP A 290 20.12 16.52 -2.46
N LEU A 291 20.61 17.63 -3.03
CA LEU A 291 20.63 17.86 -4.48
C LEU A 291 21.55 16.86 -5.20
N LYS A 292 22.72 16.55 -4.64
CA LYS A 292 23.65 15.52 -5.14
C LYS A 292 22.96 14.16 -5.21
N ILE A 293 22.27 13.76 -4.14
CA ILE A 293 21.56 12.48 -4.08
C ILE A 293 20.42 12.44 -5.11
N LEU A 294 19.69 13.54 -5.26
CA LEU A 294 18.54 13.63 -6.14
C LEU A 294 18.91 13.58 -7.63
N TYR A 295 19.88 14.40 -8.04
CA TYR A 295 20.28 14.54 -9.44
C TYR A 295 21.37 13.53 -9.86
N LYS A 296 22.06 12.89 -8.90
CA LYS A 296 23.09 11.86 -9.15
C LYS A 296 24.09 12.36 -10.19
N ASP A 297 24.21 11.64 -11.31
CA ASP A 297 25.15 11.92 -12.40
C ASP A 297 24.86 13.23 -13.15
N LEU A 298 23.66 13.80 -12.98
CA LEU A 298 23.27 15.09 -13.57
C LEU A 298 23.69 16.28 -12.70
N TYR A 299 24.18 16.04 -11.48
CA TYR A 299 24.62 17.10 -10.59
C TYR A 299 26.05 17.53 -10.94
N PHE A 300 26.25 18.82 -11.20
CA PHE A 300 27.57 19.42 -11.37
C PHE A 300 27.67 20.70 -10.55
N GLU A 301 28.82 20.90 -9.89
CA GLU A 301 29.13 22.12 -9.17
C GLU A 301 29.87 23.08 -10.10
N VAL A 302 29.39 24.31 -10.21
CA VAL A 302 30.11 25.38 -10.89
C VAL A 302 30.93 26.12 -9.83
N TYR A 303 32.23 25.85 -9.81
CA TYR A 303 33.17 26.66 -9.02
C TYR A 303 33.44 27.95 -9.79
N PHE A 304 33.03 29.08 -9.22
CA PHE A 304 33.51 30.37 -9.68
C PHE A 304 34.84 30.61 -8.96
N ASP A 305 35.94 30.54 -9.70
CA ASP A 305 37.24 31.03 -9.21
C ASP A 305 37.09 32.53 -8.91
N VAL A 306 37.17 32.89 -7.64
CA VAL A 306 37.26 34.28 -7.17
C VAL A 306 38.69 34.56 -6.76
#